data_AF-A0A931MDK9-F1
#
_entry.id   AF-A0A931MDK9-F1
#
_cell.length_a   1.000
_cell.length_b   1.000
_cell.length_c   1.000
_cell.angle_alpha   90.00
_cell.angle_beta   90.00
_cell.angle_gamma   90.00
#
_symmetry.space_group_name_H-M   'P 1'
#
loop_
_entity.id
_entity.type
_entity.pdbx_description
1 polymer ?
#
loop_
_entity_poly.entity_id
_entity_poly.type
_entity_poly.pdbx_seq_one_letter_code
_entity_poly.pdbx_strand_id
1 'polypeptide(L)' 'GDGHYQVAQRFGLYRWHITDPIRFDKDLKVTIQALGWREGGRYLPLKDDIASTVFWYQAEPHNAFPPLPSKDELEVN' A
#
# COMPACT_ATOMS: atom_id res chain seq x y z
N GLY A 1 13.88 23.57 6.88
CA GLY A 1 13.31 24.40 7.96
C GLY A 1 12.88 25.69 7.34
N ASP A 2 11.65 25.67 6.82
CA ASP A 2 11.13 26.65 5.86
C ASP A 2 9.61 26.45 5.66
N GLY A 3 8.88 25.97 6.68
CA GLY A 3 7.42 26.16 6.80
C GLY A 3 6.50 25.44 5.79
N HIS A 4 7.01 24.82 4.73
CA HIS A 4 6.19 24.21 3.68
C HIS A 4 5.60 22.83 4.01
N TYR A 5 6.05 22.18 5.10
CA TYR A 5 5.58 20.86 5.54
C TYR A 5 4.36 20.90 6.48
N GLN A 6 3.70 22.07 6.63
CA GLN A 6 2.56 22.23 7.54
C GLN A 6 1.21 21.78 6.96
N VAL A 7 1.17 21.30 5.72
CA VAL A 7 -0.06 20.77 5.09
C VAL A 7 0.18 19.30 4.81
N ALA A 8 -0.71 18.43 5.30
CA ALA A 8 -0.67 16.98 5.17
C ALA A 8 -0.24 16.51 3.76
N GLN A 9 1.07 16.35 3.56
CA GLN A 9 1.63 16.09 2.25
C GLN A 9 1.31 14.64 1.89
N ARG A 10 0.51 14.47 0.84
CA ARG A 10 0.11 13.16 0.32
C ARG A 10 1.00 12.80 -0.86
N PHE A 11 1.46 11.56 -0.88
CA PHE A 11 2.27 11.03 -1.96
C PHE A 11 1.49 9.94 -2.71
N GLY A 12 1.48 10.04 -4.04
CA GLY A 12 1.06 8.95 -4.91
C GLY A 12 2.28 8.20 -5.41
N LEU A 13 2.35 6.90 -5.16
CA LEU A 13 3.42 6.02 -5.62
C LEU A 13 2.81 4.88 -6.42
N TYR A 14 3.51 4.44 -7.47
CA TYR A 14 3.10 3.29 -8.25
C TYR A 14 4.33 2.53 -8.75
N ARG A 15 4.16 1.23 -8.97
CA ARG A 15 5.12 0.38 -9.67
C ARG A 15 4.39 -0.65 -10.50
N TRP A 16 4.73 -0.71 -11.77
CA TRP A 16 4.19 -1.69 -12.70
C TRP A 16 5.21 -2.80 -12.95
N HIS A 17 4.76 -4.05 -12.82
CA HIS A 17 5.55 -5.25 -13.11
C HIS A 17 5.19 -5.81 -14.49
N ILE A 18 5.41 -5.01 -15.55
CA ILE A 18 5.06 -5.40 -16.93
C ILE A 18 6.12 -6.36 -17.49
N THR A 19 7.38 -5.93 -17.48
CA THR A 19 8.51 -6.70 -18.01
C THR A 19 9.05 -7.71 -16.99
N ASP A 20 8.81 -7.49 -15.70
CA ASP A 20 9.25 -8.29 -14.56
C ASP A 20 8.05 -8.78 -13.70
N PRO A 21 7.11 -9.56 -14.26
CA PRO A 21 5.92 -9.98 -13.53
C PRO A 21 6.27 -10.88 -12.35
N ILE A 22 5.61 -10.64 -11.21
CA ILE A 22 5.67 -11.50 -10.04
C ILE A 22 4.77 -12.71 -10.29
N ARG A 23 5.37 -13.88 -10.53
CA ARG A 23 4.65 -15.14 -10.80
C ARG A 23 4.42 -15.92 -9.50
N PHE A 24 3.29 -16.60 -9.41
CA PHE A 24 2.93 -17.48 -8.30
C PHE A 24 2.14 -18.68 -8.83
N ASP A 25 2.22 -19.81 -8.12
CA ASP A 25 1.54 -21.07 -8.48
C ASP A 25 0.29 -21.34 -7.63
N LYS A 26 0.31 -20.94 -6.35
CA LYS A 26 -0.76 -21.25 -5.39
C LYS A 26 -1.36 -20.01 -4.75
N ASP A 27 -0.54 -19.20 -4.12
CA ASP A 27 -0.97 -18.00 -3.40
C ASP A 27 -0.02 -16.83 -3.65
N LEU A 28 -0.58 -15.62 -3.53
CA LEU A 28 0.16 -14.36 -3.57
C LEU A 28 -0.31 -13.50 -2.40
N LYS A 29 0.61 -13.12 -1.53
CA LYS A 29 0.38 -12.15 -0.46
C LYS A 29 1.39 -11.02 -0.55
N VAL A 30 0.90 -9.80 -0.73
CA VAL A 30 1.73 -8.58 -0.77
C VAL A 30 1.56 -7.82 0.53
N THR A 31 2.68 -7.51 1.19
CA THR A 31 2.72 -6.75 2.44
C THR A 31 3.61 -5.52 2.27
N ILE A 32 3.09 -4.34 2.58
CA ILE A 32 3.84 -3.09 2.58
C ILE A 32 4.04 -2.65 4.02
N GLN A 33 5.27 -2.27 4.38
CA GLN A 33 5.59 -1.73 5.69
C GLN A 33 5.99 -0.25 5.57
N ALA A 34 5.34 0.61 6.35
CA ALA A 34 5.70 2.01 6.47
C ALA A 34 6.83 2.18 7.49
N LEU A 35 8.04 2.47 7.02
CA LEU A 35 9.22 2.66 7.84
C LEU A 35 9.88 4.01 7.56
N GLY A 36 10.18 4.73 8.63
CA GLY A 36 11.02 5.93 8.63
C GLY A 36 12.37 5.65 9.28
N TRP A 37 13.22 6.67 9.32
CA TRP A 37 14.53 6.61 9.96
C TRP A 37 14.52 7.31 11.33
N ARG A 38 15.09 6.66 12.35
CA ARG A 38 15.50 7.28 13.62
C ARG A 38 17.00 7.54 13.60
N GLU A 39 17.45 8.38 14.53
CA GLU A 39 18.86 8.58 14.82
C GLU A 39 19.59 7.25 15.10
N GLY A 40 20.83 7.16 14.61
CA GLY A 40 21.69 5.98 14.74
C GLY A 40 21.38 4.85 13.77
N GLY A 41 20.74 5.13 12.63
CA GLY A 41 20.47 4.14 11.58
C GLY A 41 19.38 3.13 11.94
N ARG A 42 18.51 3.45 12.91
CA ARG A 42 17.45 2.56 13.38
C ARG A 42 16.15 2.83 12.64
N TYR A 43 15.35 1.79 12.42
CA TYR A 43 14.03 1.93 11.82
C TYR A 43 13.01 2.51 12.81
N LEU A 44 12.12 3.37 12.31
CA LEU A 44 10.92 3.86 12.98
C LEU A 44 9.70 3.28 12.25
N PRO A 45 8.89 2.41 12.88
CA PRO A 45 7.56 2.12 12.37
C PRO A 45 6.74 3.41 12.31
N LEU A 46 6.27 3.77 11.12
CA LEU A 46 5.42 4.94 10.92
C LEU A 46 3.95 4.56 11.07
N LYS A 47 3.12 5.56 11.36
CA LYS A 47 1.66 5.45 11.43
C LYS A 47 1.05 6.32 10.34
N ASP A 48 1.47 6.08 9.11
CA ASP A 48 0.95 6.79 7.95
C ASP A 48 -0.42 6.22 7.57
N ASP A 49 -1.32 7.08 7.12
CA ASP A 49 -2.56 6.65 6.49
C ASP A 49 -2.25 6.22 5.04
N ILE A 50 -2.40 4.93 4.75
CA ILE A 50 -2.00 4.33 3.48
C ILE A 50 -3.19 3.59 2.88
N ALA A 51 -3.65 4.09 1.74
CA ALA A 51 -4.48 3.35 0.81
C ALA A 51 -3.61 2.72 -0.28
N SER A 52 -3.95 1.51 -0.71
CA SER A 52 -3.26 0.84 -1.81
C SER A 52 -4.22 0.06 -2.70
N THR A 53 -3.81 -0.18 -3.94
CA THR A 53 -4.53 -0.99 -4.91
C THR A 53 -3.53 -1.86 -5.66
N VAL A 54 -3.87 -3.12 -5.90
CA VAL A 54 -3.03 -4.07 -6.63
C VAL A 54 -3.84 -4.66 -7.79
N PHE A 55 -3.18 -4.82 -8.92
CA PHE A 55 -3.72 -5.49 -10.10
C PHE A 55 -2.93 -6.77 -10.32
N TRP A 56 -3.64 -7.88 -10.55
CA TRP A 56 -3.03 -9.18 -10.84
C TRP A 56 -3.92 -9.97 -11.79
N TYR A 57 -3.34 -11.02 -12.36
CA TYR A 57 -4.05 -12.01 -13.15
C TYR A 57 -3.92 -13.35 -12.47
N GLN A 58 -5.01 -14.11 -12.47
CA GLN A 58 -5.03 -15.51 -12.03
C GLN A 58 -5.99 -16.32 -12.89
N ALA A 59 -5.75 -17.62 -12.98
CA ALA A 59 -6.70 -18.53 -13.58
C ALA A 59 -7.91 -18.75 -12.64
N GLU A 60 -9.05 -19.09 -13.24
CA GLU A 60 -10.24 -19.47 -12.49
C GLU A 60 -10.20 -20.94 -12.05
N PRO A 61 -10.89 -21.29 -10.93
CA PRO A 61 -11.68 -20.41 -10.08
C PRO A 61 -10.82 -19.59 -9.10
N HIS A 62 -11.25 -18.35 -8.82
CA HIS A 62 -10.66 -17.53 -7.77
C HIS A 62 -11.51 -17.57 -6.50
N ASN A 63 -10.89 -17.27 -5.35
CA ASN A 63 -11.62 -17.08 -4.11
C ASN A 63 -12.58 -15.90 -4.23
N ALA A 64 -13.73 -15.96 -3.54
CA ALA A 64 -14.63 -14.82 -3.46
C ALA A 64 -13.89 -13.60 -2.88
N PHE A 65 -14.16 -12.42 -3.44
CA PHE A 65 -13.64 -11.18 -2.90
C PHE A 65 -14.32 -10.85 -1.58
N PRO A 66 -13.60 -10.23 -0.62
CA PRO A 66 -14.24 -9.66 0.56
C PRO A 66 -15.27 -8.60 0.11
N PRO A 67 -16.33 -8.38 0.89
CA PRO A 67 -17.29 -7.33 0.60
C PRO A 67 -16.60 -5.96 0.61
N LEU A 68 -17.03 -5.08 -0.28
CA LEU A 68 -16.58 -3.69 -0.26
C LEU A 68 -17.04 -3.04 1.06
N PRO A 69 -16.17 -2.30 1.77
CA PRO A 69 -16.59 -1.55 2.95
C PRO A 69 -17.67 -0.53 2.60
N SER A 70 -18.46 -0.15 3.59
CA SER A 70 -19.49 0.88 3.46
C SER A 70 -18.88 2.25 3.19
N LYS A 71 -19.70 3.21 2.72
CA LYS A 71 -19.24 4.58 2.45
C LYS A 71 -18.60 5.24 3.68
N ASP A 72 -19.21 5.06 4.85
CA ASP A 72 -18.75 5.70 6.09
C ASP A 72 -17.43 5.09 6.58
N GLU A 73 -17.18 3.80 6.31
CA GLU A 73 -15.91 3.14 6.59
C GLU A 73 -14.78 3.57 5.64
N LEU A 74 -15.12 4.12 4.47
CA LEU A 74 -14.16 4.63 3.47
C LEU A 74 -13.89 6.13 3.62
N GLU A 75 -14.54 6.82 4.55
CA GLU A 75 -14.33 8.25 4.79
C GLU A 75 -12.96 8.51 5.45
N VAL A 76 -12.19 9.44 4.88
CA VAL A 76 -10.88 9.87 5.40
C VAL A 76 -11.01 11.28 5.99
N ASN A 77 -10.71 11.43 7.28
CA ASN A 77 -10.78 12.70 8.03
C ASN A 77 -9.55 13.59 7.86
#